data_AF-A0A0F9SEH2-F1
#
_entry.id   AF-A0A0F9SEH2-F1
#
_cell.length_a   1.000
_cell.length_b   1.000
_cell.length_c   1.000
_cell.angle_alpha   90.00
_cell.angle_beta   90.00
_cell.angle_gamma   90.00
#
_symmetry.space_group_name_H-M   'P 1'
#
loop_
_entity.id
_entity.type
_entity.pdbx_description
1 polymer ?
#
loop_
_entity_poly.entity_id
_entity_poly.type
_entity_poly.pdbx_seq_one_letter_code
_entity_poly.pdbx_strand_id
1 'polypeptide(L)'
;MRIKIADGLAYFDRAEWGANPAIRGGYAIDPRRKLETDIHHTVIVDRDATPDLWETEAEVKTKMRQLQVIRSDITDVPYNDVGFLMANRTLIVCEGRGQARTGAHTRGRNTRGYGFAFEGDMEALPNPDMRLWLGKLNQFFGWVKYERGLVNLGPFYPHQRFHNTACPGRATLAVISQFEYQEVDMYPDEERREQLAAVQTLFETAAAYVGQNTPLPRDVRVKIKYLIALAAAADA
;
A
#
# COMPACT_ATOMS: atom_id res chain seq x y z
N MET A 1 6.37 -8.28 -8.18
CA MET A 1 5.81 -9.13 -7.11
C MET A 1 4.40 -8.70 -6.77
N ARG A 2 3.49 -9.67 -6.78
CA ARG A 2 2.17 -9.59 -6.14
C ARG A 2 2.29 -9.87 -4.66
N ILE A 3 1.65 -9.06 -3.83
CA ILE A 3 1.48 -9.27 -2.39
C ILE A 3 -0.01 -9.39 -2.10
N LYS A 4 -0.43 -10.45 -1.41
CA LYS A 4 -1.77 -10.53 -0.82
C LYS A 4 -1.72 -9.86 0.56
N ILE A 5 -2.42 -8.75 0.74
CA ILE A 5 -2.47 -8.05 2.04
C ILE A 5 -3.59 -8.63 2.91
N ALA A 6 -4.76 -8.86 2.31
CA ALA A 6 -5.93 -9.45 2.96
C ALA A 6 -6.82 -10.14 1.91
N ASP A 7 -7.91 -10.78 2.35
CA ASP A 7 -8.88 -11.37 1.44
C ASP A 7 -9.52 -10.31 0.53
N GLY A 8 -9.38 -10.52 -0.78
CA GLY A 8 -9.83 -9.57 -1.79
C GLY A 8 -9.03 -8.26 -1.84
N LEU A 9 -7.84 -8.19 -1.24
CA LEU A 9 -6.93 -7.04 -1.30
C LEU A 9 -5.53 -7.47 -1.73
N ALA A 10 -5.10 -6.99 -2.90
CA ALA A 10 -3.79 -7.29 -3.46
C ALA A 10 -2.99 -6.01 -3.76
N TYR A 11 -1.66 -6.12 -3.64
CA TYR A 11 -0.71 -5.08 -4.03
C TYR A 11 0.19 -5.57 -5.15
N PHE A 12 0.31 -4.78 -6.21
CA PHE A 12 1.23 -5.01 -7.32
C PHE A 12 2.38 -4.01 -7.23
N ASP A 13 3.59 -4.51 -6.99
CA ASP A 13 4.77 -3.67 -7.16
C ASP A 13 5.00 -3.31 -8.64
N ARG A 14 6.00 -2.47 -8.88
CA ARG A 14 6.37 -2.04 -10.25
C ARG A 14 6.67 -3.16 -11.23
N ALA A 15 7.30 -4.24 -10.77
CA ALA A 15 7.59 -5.37 -11.64
C ALA A 15 6.31 -6.14 -11.99
N GLU A 16 5.38 -6.28 -11.05
CA GLU A 16 4.13 -7.01 -11.21
C GLU A 16 3.22 -6.37 -12.26
N TRP A 17 3.09 -5.04 -12.24
CA TRP A 17 2.28 -4.34 -13.23
C TRP A 17 3.01 -4.02 -14.53
N GLY A 18 4.31 -4.37 -14.63
CA GLY A 18 5.09 -4.21 -15.85
C GLY A 18 5.56 -2.77 -16.10
N ALA A 19 5.96 -2.06 -15.05
CA ALA A 19 6.56 -0.75 -15.16
C ALA A 19 7.79 -0.77 -16.06
N ASN A 20 7.95 0.25 -16.89
CA ASN A 20 9.23 0.47 -17.55
C ASN A 20 10.30 0.82 -16.48
N PRO A 21 11.33 -0.03 -16.26
CA PRO A 21 12.32 0.21 -15.22
C PRO A 21 13.24 1.39 -15.54
N ALA A 22 13.31 1.83 -16.80
CA ALA A 22 14.08 3.02 -17.20
C ALA A 22 13.39 4.33 -16.76
N ILE A 23 12.11 4.28 -16.37
CA ILE A 23 11.35 5.44 -15.89
C ILE A 23 11.17 5.32 -14.37
N ARG A 24 11.82 6.23 -13.63
CA ARG A 24 11.66 6.35 -12.17
C ARG A 24 11.59 7.81 -11.74
N GLY A 25 10.38 8.29 -11.49
CA GLY A 25 10.11 9.69 -11.14
C GLY A 25 10.31 10.00 -9.66
N GLY A 26 10.39 11.29 -9.34
CA GLY A 26 10.51 11.80 -7.96
C GLY A 26 11.91 11.65 -7.36
N TYR A 27 12.20 12.42 -6.32
CA TYR A 27 13.46 12.33 -5.57
C TYR A 27 13.33 11.35 -4.42
N ALA A 28 14.42 10.65 -4.09
CA ALA A 28 14.47 9.79 -2.93
C ALA A 28 14.30 10.61 -1.65
N ILE A 29 13.47 10.12 -0.74
CA ILE A 29 13.21 10.72 0.57
C ILE A 29 13.10 9.63 1.63
N ASP A 30 13.37 9.99 2.88
CA ASP A 30 12.97 9.17 4.03
C ASP A 30 11.43 9.05 4.06
N PRO A 31 10.86 7.83 4.00
CA PRO A 31 9.41 7.62 4.07
C PRO A 31 8.74 8.25 5.30
N ARG A 32 9.46 8.39 6.41
CA ARG A 32 8.96 9.02 7.66
C ARG A 32 8.65 10.51 7.50
N ARG A 33 9.09 11.13 6.39
CA ARG A 33 8.72 12.51 6.02
C ARG A 33 7.28 12.61 5.51
N LYS A 34 6.62 11.49 5.21
CA LYS A 34 5.21 11.44 4.89
C LYS A 34 4.38 11.58 6.17
N LEU A 35 3.57 12.65 6.23
CA LEU A 35 2.80 13.02 7.43
C LEU A 35 1.28 13.09 7.17
N GLU A 36 0.86 12.98 5.91
CA GLU A 36 -0.54 13.06 5.48
C GLU A 36 -0.75 12.15 4.26
N THR A 37 -1.98 11.68 4.06
CA THR A 37 -2.36 10.95 2.86
C THR A 37 -3.22 11.86 1.99
N ASP A 38 -2.71 12.22 0.81
CA ASP A 38 -3.40 13.05 -0.16
C ASP A 38 -4.21 12.15 -1.09
N ILE A 39 -5.53 12.28 -1.08
CA ILE A 39 -6.45 11.44 -1.83
C ILE A 39 -6.82 12.11 -3.16
N HIS A 40 -6.69 11.35 -4.24
CA HIS A 40 -6.92 11.75 -5.62
C HIS A 40 -7.82 10.76 -6.37
N HIS A 41 -8.28 11.17 -7.56
CA HIS A 41 -8.70 10.28 -8.64
C HIS A 41 -7.86 10.59 -9.90
N THR A 42 -7.83 9.72 -10.91
CA THR A 42 -7.01 9.93 -12.11
C THR A 42 -7.75 10.55 -13.28
N VAL A 43 -9.08 10.57 -13.26
CA VAL A 43 -9.99 10.94 -14.37
C VAL A 43 -9.77 10.13 -15.66
N ILE A 44 -9.06 9.00 -15.55
CA ILE A 44 -8.91 8.04 -16.65
C ILE A 44 -10.03 7.03 -16.52
N VAL A 45 -11.12 7.30 -17.25
CA VAL A 45 -12.28 6.41 -17.26
C VAL A 45 -12.02 5.12 -18.04
N ASP A 46 -12.65 4.05 -17.60
CA ASP A 46 -12.95 2.93 -18.50
C ASP A 46 -14.02 3.38 -19.51
N ARG A 47 -13.91 2.88 -20.76
CA ARG A 47 -14.85 3.21 -21.84
C ARG A 47 -15.88 2.10 -22.07
N ASP A 48 -15.90 1.09 -21.22
CA ASP A 48 -16.85 -0.01 -21.30
C ASP A 48 -18.11 0.23 -20.47
N ALA A 49 -18.86 -0.85 -20.21
CA ALA A 49 -20.15 -0.81 -19.56
C ALA A 49 -20.08 -0.66 -18.02
N THR A 50 -18.90 -0.70 -17.39
CA THR A 50 -18.75 -0.51 -15.94
C THR A 50 -17.88 0.71 -15.61
N PRO A 51 -18.40 1.95 -15.83
CA PRO A 51 -17.63 3.16 -15.59
C PRO A 51 -16.98 3.15 -14.20
N ASP A 52 -15.65 3.26 -14.19
CA ASP A 52 -14.80 3.36 -13.01
C ASP A 52 -14.79 2.12 -12.09
N LEU A 53 -15.20 0.96 -12.61
CA LEU A 53 -14.91 -0.35 -12.06
C LEU A 53 -14.03 -1.13 -13.03
N TRP A 54 -13.19 -1.99 -12.47
CA TRP A 54 -12.18 -2.75 -13.23
C TRP A 54 -12.47 -4.25 -13.18
N GLU A 55 -12.36 -4.97 -14.29
CA GLU A 55 -12.74 -6.37 -14.36
C GLU A 55 -11.55 -7.31 -14.24
N THR A 56 -10.42 -6.94 -14.85
CA THR A 56 -9.28 -7.82 -15.01
C THR A 56 -7.97 -7.20 -14.57
N GLU A 57 -7.05 -8.06 -14.12
CA GLU A 57 -5.68 -7.62 -13.83
C GLU A 57 -4.96 -7.12 -15.10
N ALA A 58 -5.34 -7.62 -16.28
CA ALA A 58 -4.77 -7.16 -17.54
C ALA A 58 -5.12 -5.69 -17.83
N GLU A 59 -6.35 -5.25 -17.54
CA GLU A 59 -6.75 -3.85 -17.61
C GLU A 59 -5.96 -3.01 -16.60
N VAL A 60 -5.91 -3.44 -15.34
CA VAL A 60 -5.15 -2.75 -14.28
C VAL A 60 -3.69 -2.50 -14.71
N LYS A 61 -3.00 -3.55 -15.20
CA LYS A 61 -1.61 -3.44 -15.66
C LYS A 61 -1.47 -2.57 -16.91
N THR A 62 -2.47 -2.56 -17.78
CA THR A 62 -2.48 -1.70 -18.98
C THR A 62 -2.64 -0.23 -18.62
N LYS A 63 -3.54 0.08 -17.68
CA LYS A 63 -3.78 1.45 -17.20
C LYS A 63 -2.61 1.98 -16.40
N MET A 64 -1.96 1.17 -15.58
CA MET A 64 -0.72 1.58 -14.90
C MET A 64 0.40 1.93 -15.88
N ARG A 65 0.57 1.16 -16.96
CA ARG A 65 1.55 1.48 -18.02
C ARG A 65 1.16 2.73 -18.79
N GLN A 66 -0.13 2.97 -19.04
CA GLN A 66 -0.63 4.22 -19.61
C GLN A 66 -0.30 5.41 -18.68
N LEU A 67 -0.66 5.31 -17.40
CA LEU A 67 -0.40 6.33 -16.37
C LEU A 67 1.08 6.70 -16.26
N GLN A 68 1.99 5.73 -16.43
CA GLN A 68 3.43 5.96 -16.35
C GLN A 68 3.93 6.98 -17.39
N VAL A 69 3.25 7.10 -18.53
CA VAL A 69 3.69 7.91 -19.69
C VAL A 69 2.67 8.95 -20.15
N ILE A 70 1.49 9.03 -19.53
CA ILE A 70 0.38 9.88 -19.98
C ILE A 70 0.70 11.38 -19.92
N ARG A 71 1.63 11.77 -19.06
CA ARG A 71 2.07 13.16 -18.88
C ARG A 71 3.48 13.35 -19.40
N SER A 72 3.65 14.24 -20.36
CA SER A 72 4.97 14.63 -20.87
C SER A 72 5.73 15.57 -19.93
N ASP A 73 5.01 16.29 -19.07
CA ASP A 73 5.58 17.26 -18.15
C ASP A 73 6.03 16.67 -16.80
N ILE A 74 5.64 15.41 -16.53
CA ILE A 74 6.01 14.68 -15.32
C ILE A 74 6.48 13.29 -15.71
N THR A 75 7.70 12.95 -15.31
CA THR A 75 8.22 11.59 -15.48
C THR A 75 7.56 10.64 -14.48
N ASP A 76 7.05 9.48 -14.96
CA ASP A 76 6.47 8.38 -14.18
C ASP A 76 5.04 8.63 -13.65
N VAL A 77 4.43 7.59 -13.08
CA VAL A 77 3.14 7.71 -12.36
C VAL A 77 3.28 8.80 -11.28
N PRO A 78 2.37 9.79 -11.19
CA PRO A 78 2.56 10.94 -10.29
C PRO A 78 2.26 10.63 -8.82
N TYR A 79 1.47 9.59 -8.54
CA TYR A 79 1.04 9.18 -7.20
C TYR A 79 2.04 8.21 -6.57
N ASN A 80 2.00 8.06 -5.23
CA ASN A 80 2.77 7.05 -4.54
C ASN A 80 2.20 5.65 -4.84
N ASP A 81 0.87 5.51 -4.79
CA ASP A 81 0.15 4.28 -5.11
C ASP A 81 -1.21 4.60 -5.78
N VAL A 82 -1.73 3.65 -6.57
CA VAL A 82 -2.98 3.80 -7.34
C VAL A 82 -3.91 2.61 -7.07
N GLY A 83 -5.13 2.88 -6.61
CA GLY A 83 -6.15 1.87 -6.29
C GLY A 83 -7.17 1.67 -7.41
N PHE A 84 -7.45 0.41 -7.71
CA PHE A 84 -8.41 -0.06 -8.70
C PHE A 84 -9.56 -0.77 -7.97
N LEU A 85 -10.76 -0.19 -8.05
CA LEU A 85 -11.98 -0.77 -7.51
C LEU A 85 -12.48 -1.84 -8.48
N MET A 86 -12.35 -3.11 -8.11
CA MET A 86 -12.68 -4.19 -9.04
C MET A 86 -14.19 -4.51 -9.02
N ALA A 87 -14.78 -4.86 -10.16
CA ALA A 87 -16.21 -5.19 -10.30
C ALA A 87 -16.66 -6.34 -9.36
N ASN A 88 -15.75 -7.25 -9.03
CA ASN A 88 -15.99 -8.34 -8.07
C ASN A 88 -15.82 -7.92 -6.59
N ARG A 89 -15.76 -6.62 -6.29
CA ARG A 89 -15.58 -6.02 -4.96
C ARG A 89 -14.25 -6.33 -4.28
N THR A 90 -13.25 -6.74 -5.06
CA THR A 90 -11.85 -6.76 -4.61
C THR A 90 -11.19 -5.40 -4.84
N LEU A 91 -10.03 -5.18 -4.23
CA LEU A 91 -9.20 -4.00 -4.40
C LEU A 91 -7.81 -4.43 -4.86
N ILE A 92 -7.35 -3.88 -5.97
CA ILE A 92 -5.96 -4.00 -6.41
C ILE A 92 -5.31 -2.63 -6.27
N VAL A 93 -4.19 -2.57 -5.56
CA VAL A 93 -3.38 -1.35 -5.46
C VAL A 93 -2.05 -1.56 -6.16
N CYS A 94 -1.66 -0.62 -7.01
CA CYS A 94 -0.41 -0.68 -7.75
C CYS A 94 0.58 0.38 -7.28
N GLU A 95 1.86 0.01 -7.16
CA GLU A 95 2.93 0.93 -6.83
C GLU A 95 3.13 1.97 -7.94
N GLY A 96 2.93 3.25 -7.61
CA GLY A 96 3.38 4.36 -8.44
C GLY A 96 4.84 4.68 -8.13
N ARG A 97 5.09 5.87 -7.57
CA ARG A 97 6.44 6.25 -7.12
C ARG A 97 6.90 5.54 -5.85
N GLY A 98 5.97 4.92 -5.11
CA GLY A 98 6.24 4.22 -3.87
C GLY A 98 6.62 5.15 -2.71
N GLN A 99 6.73 4.60 -1.51
CA GLN A 99 6.86 5.37 -0.26
C GLN A 99 8.14 6.21 -0.12
N ALA A 100 9.26 5.75 -0.68
CA ALA A 100 10.57 6.36 -0.51
C ALA A 100 10.87 7.46 -1.54
N ARG A 101 9.84 7.97 -2.24
CA ARG A 101 10.00 9.02 -3.25
C ARG A 101 8.94 10.11 -3.14
N THR A 102 9.32 11.32 -3.57
CA THR A 102 8.36 12.42 -3.71
C THR A 102 7.33 12.12 -4.79
N GLY A 103 6.07 12.45 -4.51
CA GLY A 103 5.01 12.46 -5.52
C GLY A 103 5.20 13.55 -6.59
N ALA A 104 4.24 13.65 -7.50
CA ALA A 104 4.00 14.82 -8.35
C ALA A 104 2.50 15.10 -8.51
N HIS A 105 1.73 14.80 -7.45
CA HIS A 105 0.28 14.82 -7.44
C HIS A 105 -0.29 16.11 -6.82
N THR A 106 0.40 16.73 -5.87
CA THR A 106 -0.05 17.96 -5.19
C THR A 106 1.11 18.95 -5.05
N ARG A 107 1.06 20.06 -5.81
CA ARG A 107 2.11 21.10 -5.78
C ARG A 107 2.32 21.62 -4.35
N GLY A 108 3.57 21.68 -3.91
CA GLY A 108 3.96 22.13 -2.56
C GLY A 108 3.80 21.07 -1.45
N ARG A 109 3.27 19.88 -1.76
CA ARG A 109 2.96 18.82 -0.77
C ARG A 109 3.68 17.51 -1.04
N ASN A 110 4.15 17.25 -2.25
CA ASN A 110 4.73 15.97 -2.70
C ASN A 110 5.80 15.29 -1.81
N THR A 111 6.50 16.05 -0.96
CA THR A 111 7.45 15.49 0.04
C THR A 111 6.74 14.99 1.30
N ARG A 112 5.70 15.70 1.75
CA ARG A 112 4.97 15.43 3.00
C ARG A 112 3.71 14.59 2.79
N GLY A 113 3.03 14.75 1.66
CA GLY A 113 1.85 13.99 1.29
C GLY A 113 2.23 12.66 0.64
N TYR A 114 1.63 11.58 1.11
CA TYR A 114 1.60 10.30 0.43
C TYR A 114 0.38 10.29 -0.49
N GLY A 115 0.61 10.37 -1.79
CA GLY A 115 -0.46 10.47 -2.78
C GLY A 115 -1.05 9.11 -3.11
N PHE A 116 -2.33 8.92 -2.82
CA PHE A 116 -3.11 7.77 -3.24
C PHE A 116 -4.18 8.22 -4.23
N ALA A 117 -4.20 7.63 -5.42
CA ALA A 117 -5.22 7.91 -6.42
C ALA A 117 -6.13 6.72 -6.64
N PHE A 118 -7.43 6.96 -6.78
CA PHE A 118 -8.33 6.01 -7.41
C PHE A 118 -8.20 6.09 -8.94
N GLU A 119 -7.97 4.97 -9.61
CA GLU A 119 -8.06 4.93 -11.07
C GLU A 119 -9.53 5.03 -11.50
N GLY A 120 -9.85 6.09 -12.26
CA GLY A 120 -11.21 6.41 -12.69
C GLY A 120 -11.61 7.87 -12.46
N ASP A 121 -12.82 8.23 -12.87
CA ASP A 121 -13.48 9.50 -12.59
C ASP A 121 -14.55 9.38 -11.49
N MET A 122 -14.10 9.45 -10.24
CA MET A 122 -14.96 9.46 -9.06
C MET A 122 -15.89 10.69 -8.91
N GLU A 123 -15.85 11.63 -9.86
CA GLU A 123 -16.78 12.77 -9.92
C GLU A 123 -17.98 12.52 -10.85
N ALA A 124 -17.78 11.80 -11.95
CA ALA A 124 -18.80 11.53 -12.95
C ALA A 124 -19.95 10.66 -12.41
N LEU A 125 -21.09 10.67 -13.12
CA LEU A 125 -22.22 9.79 -12.82
C LEU A 125 -22.49 8.85 -14.01
N PRO A 126 -22.86 7.58 -13.75
CA PRO A 126 -22.91 6.94 -12.43
C PRO A 126 -21.50 6.70 -11.87
N ASN A 127 -21.31 6.87 -10.56
CA ASN A 127 -20.06 6.53 -9.87
C ASN A 127 -20.23 5.30 -8.97
N PRO A 128 -19.13 4.61 -8.63
CA PRO A 128 -19.16 3.51 -7.69
C PRO A 128 -19.53 3.95 -6.27
N ASP A 129 -20.32 3.14 -5.56
CA ASP A 129 -20.50 3.30 -4.12
C ASP A 129 -19.24 2.84 -3.37
N MET A 130 -18.36 3.81 -3.09
CA MET A 130 -17.08 3.60 -2.39
C MET A 130 -17.22 2.85 -1.06
N ARG A 131 -18.40 2.85 -0.42
CA ARG A 131 -18.63 2.13 0.84
C ARG A 131 -18.37 0.64 0.72
N LEU A 132 -18.53 0.06 -0.46
CA LEU A 132 -18.29 -1.36 -0.72
C LEU A 132 -16.80 -1.76 -0.60
N TRP A 133 -15.89 -0.79 -0.66
CA TRP A 133 -14.43 -1.02 -0.53
C TRP A 133 -13.82 -0.44 0.74
N LEU A 134 -14.59 0.22 1.61
CA LEU A 134 -14.07 0.91 2.80
C LEU A 134 -13.16 0.04 3.66
N GLY A 135 -13.59 -1.18 4.00
CA GLY A 135 -12.78 -2.10 4.80
C GLY A 135 -11.44 -2.44 4.15
N LYS A 136 -11.42 -2.66 2.82
CA LYS A 136 -10.18 -2.98 2.09
C LYS A 136 -9.26 -1.76 1.95
N LEU A 137 -9.83 -0.57 1.80
CA LEU A 137 -9.07 0.68 1.78
C LEU A 137 -8.42 0.92 3.14
N ASN A 138 -9.18 0.78 4.22
CA ASN A 138 -8.68 0.95 5.58
C ASN A 138 -7.57 -0.05 5.92
N GLN A 139 -7.72 -1.32 5.50
CA GLN A 139 -6.68 -2.34 5.59
C GLN A 139 -5.44 -1.99 4.76
N PHE A 140 -5.61 -1.54 3.51
CA PHE A 140 -4.48 -1.10 2.69
C PHE A 140 -3.72 0.06 3.35
N PHE A 141 -4.44 1.08 3.83
CA PHE A 141 -3.80 2.22 4.48
C PHE A 141 -3.07 1.79 5.75
N GLY A 142 -3.66 0.93 6.58
CA GLY A 142 -2.97 0.38 7.75
C GLY A 142 -1.72 -0.43 7.38
N TRP A 143 -1.78 -1.25 6.33
CA TRP A 143 -0.60 -1.94 5.80
C TRP A 143 0.51 -0.95 5.38
N VAL A 144 0.15 0.15 4.70
CA VAL A 144 1.11 1.22 4.37
C VAL A 144 1.72 1.86 5.63
N LYS A 145 0.89 2.12 6.65
CA LYS A 145 1.34 2.81 7.86
C LYS A 145 2.22 1.93 8.76
N TYR A 146 1.76 0.73 9.06
CA TYR A 146 2.35 -0.13 10.08
C TYR A 146 3.39 -1.09 9.49
N GLU A 147 3.02 -1.86 8.46
CA GLU A 147 3.89 -2.90 7.88
C GLU A 147 4.95 -2.32 6.92
N ARG A 148 4.61 -1.24 6.23
CA ARG A 148 5.51 -0.57 5.27
C ARG A 148 6.32 0.58 5.91
N GLY A 149 6.16 0.81 7.22
CA GLY A 149 6.99 1.71 8.02
C GLY A 149 6.69 3.21 7.90
N LEU A 150 5.56 3.60 7.30
CA LEU A 150 5.13 5.00 7.21
C LEU A 150 4.38 5.45 8.49
N VAL A 151 4.96 5.18 9.66
CA VAL A 151 4.31 5.34 10.98
C VAL A 151 3.83 6.76 11.28
N ASN A 152 4.43 7.77 10.64
CA ASN A 152 4.06 9.18 10.80
C ASN A 152 2.85 9.61 9.94
N LEU A 153 2.30 8.73 9.09
CA LEU A 153 1.14 9.07 8.28
C LEU A 153 -0.04 9.47 9.16
N GLY A 154 -0.55 10.66 8.91
CA GLY A 154 -1.66 11.25 9.64
C GLY A 154 -2.89 11.39 8.75
N PRO A 155 -3.62 12.51 8.85
CA PRO A 155 -4.97 12.63 8.29
C PRO A 155 -5.02 12.40 6.76
N PHE A 156 -6.20 11.99 6.31
CA PHE A 156 -6.56 11.94 4.90
C PHE A 156 -7.05 13.31 4.45
N TYR A 157 -6.46 13.85 3.39
CA TYR A 157 -6.88 15.10 2.79
C TYR A 157 -7.27 14.93 1.33
N PRO A 158 -8.45 15.42 0.92
CA PRO A 158 -8.80 15.42 -0.48
C PRO A 158 -7.99 16.48 -1.22
N HIS A 159 -7.63 16.24 -2.48
CA HIS A 159 -6.85 17.18 -3.29
C HIS A 159 -7.48 18.59 -3.36
N GLN A 160 -8.81 18.69 -3.38
CA GLN A 160 -9.57 19.95 -3.34
C GLN A 160 -9.25 20.85 -2.13
N ARG A 161 -8.66 20.30 -1.05
CA ARG A 161 -8.22 21.09 0.11
C ARG A 161 -7.06 22.03 -0.26
N PHE A 162 -6.29 21.70 -1.29
CA PHE A 162 -5.03 22.39 -1.61
C PHE A 162 -5.05 23.11 -2.95
N HIS A 163 -5.99 22.76 -3.84
CA HIS A 163 -6.13 23.34 -5.17
C HIS A 163 -7.60 23.51 -5.51
N ASN A 164 -7.92 24.44 -6.42
CA ASN A 164 -9.26 24.57 -6.97
C ASN A 164 -9.48 23.45 -8.01
N THR A 165 -9.98 22.30 -7.54
CA THR A 165 -10.18 21.08 -8.33
C THR A 165 -11.34 20.27 -7.75
N ALA A 166 -12.03 19.49 -8.60
CA ALA A 166 -13.05 18.52 -8.15
C ALA A 166 -12.44 17.24 -7.54
N CYS A 167 -11.14 17.02 -7.74
CA CYS A 167 -10.41 15.85 -7.22
C CYS A 167 -10.49 15.79 -5.67
N PRO A 168 -10.82 14.63 -5.06
CA PRO A 168 -10.87 13.28 -5.62
C PRO A 168 -12.24 12.83 -6.14
N GLY A 169 -13.21 13.73 -6.31
CA GLY A 169 -14.55 13.41 -6.80
C GLY A 169 -15.56 13.08 -5.70
N ARG A 170 -16.83 13.36 -5.96
CA ARG A 170 -17.95 13.24 -5.03
C ARG A 170 -18.11 11.85 -4.41
N ALA A 171 -17.83 10.78 -5.14
CA ALA A 171 -17.96 9.42 -4.62
C ALA A 171 -16.96 9.18 -3.48
N THR A 172 -15.72 9.63 -3.65
CA THR A 172 -14.69 9.57 -2.62
C THR A 172 -14.99 10.52 -1.47
N LEU A 173 -15.42 11.75 -1.76
CA LEU A 173 -15.76 12.73 -0.73
C LEU A 173 -16.89 12.27 0.20
N ALA A 174 -17.82 11.46 -0.30
CA ALA A 174 -18.91 10.90 0.50
C ALA A 174 -18.42 9.94 1.61
N VAL A 175 -17.20 9.41 1.51
CA VAL A 175 -16.68 8.40 2.44
C VAL A 175 -15.31 8.73 3.05
N ILE A 176 -14.59 9.75 2.58
CA ILE A 176 -13.21 10.04 3.02
C ILE A 176 -13.08 10.26 4.54
N SER A 177 -14.14 10.75 5.21
CA SER A 177 -14.15 10.90 6.67
C SER A 177 -14.20 9.58 7.44
N GLN A 178 -14.45 8.46 6.74
CA GLN A 178 -14.48 7.10 7.28
C GLN A 178 -13.17 6.34 7.00
N PHE A 179 -12.21 6.98 6.31
CA PHE A 179 -10.90 6.37 6.09
C PHE A 179 -10.10 6.34 7.39
N GLU A 180 -9.50 5.18 7.66
CA GLU A 180 -8.65 4.96 8.82
C GLU A 180 -7.44 4.09 8.46
N TYR A 181 -6.44 4.07 9.34
CA TYR A 181 -5.33 3.14 9.23
C TYR A 181 -5.65 1.90 10.06
N GLN A 182 -6.31 0.93 9.45
CA GLN A 182 -6.72 -0.30 10.13
C GLN A 182 -5.58 -1.32 10.11
N GLU A 183 -5.12 -1.75 11.28
CA GLU A 183 -4.14 -2.85 11.37
C GLU A 183 -4.67 -4.10 10.66
N VAL A 184 -3.79 -4.71 9.86
CA VAL A 184 -4.09 -5.94 9.15
C VAL A 184 -3.32 -7.06 9.82
N ASP A 185 -4.01 -8.11 10.25
CA ASP A 185 -3.32 -9.34 10.64
C ASP A 185 -2.90 -10.06 9.36
N MET A 186 -1.74 -9.70 8.80
CA MET A 186 -1.22 -10.28 7.56
C MET A 186 -0.89 -11.77 7.66
N TYR A 187 -0.87 -12.31 8.88
CA TYR A 187 -0.70 -13.73 9.14
C TYR A 187 -2.01 -14.24 9.73
N PRO A 188 -2.74 -15.14 9.06
CA PRO A 188 -3.87 -15.79 9.70
C PRO A 188 -3.37 -16.46 10.98
N ASP A 189 -4.11 -16.26 12.07
CA ASP A 189 -3.86 -16.70 13.45
C ASP A 189 -2.98 -17.96 13.60
N GLU A 190 -3.14 -18.96 12.74
CA GLU A 190 -2.44 -20.24 12.80
C GLU A 190 -0.93 -20.14 12.47
N GLU A 191 -0.54 -19.44 11.40
CA GLU A 191 0.88 -19.32 11.01
C GLU A 191 1.64 -18.38 11.98
N ARG A 192 0.97 -17.32 12.45
CA ARG A 192 1.49 -16.44 13.51
C ARG A 192 1.60 -17.18 14.84
N ARG A 193 0.61 -18.01 15.21
CA ARG A 193 0.68 -18.86 16.41
C ARG A 193 1.80 -19.89 16.29
N GLU A 194 2.00 -20.51 15.13
CA GLU A 194 3.11 -21.44 14.92
C GLU A 194 4.46 -20.75 15.03
N GLN A 195 4.63 -19.58 14.43
CA GLN A 195 5.87 -18.80 14.52
C GLN A 195 6.12 -18.29 15.95
N LEU A 196 5.11 -17.74 16.63
CA LEU A 196 5.22 -17.28 18.02
C LEU A 196 5.43 -18.45 18.98
N ALA A 197 4.77 -19.59 18.77
CA ALA A 197 4.99 -20.81 19.55
C ALA A 197 6.41 -21.36 19.34
N ALA A 198 6.93 -21.31 18.11
CA ALA A 198 8.31 -21.71 17.81
C ALA A 198 9.33 -20.79 18.50
N VAL A 199 9.09 -19.47 18.49
CA VAL A 199 9.92 -18.48 19.20
C VAL A 199 9.85 -18.69 20.71
N GLN A 200 8.66 -18.85 21.28
CA GLN A 200 8.45 -19.10 22.72
C GLN A 200 9.14 -20.39 23.17
N THR A 201 8.98 -21.49 22.43
CA THR A 201 9.64 -22.78 22.70
C THR A 201 11.17 -22.64 22.68
N LEU A 202 11.71 -21.83 21.77
CA LEU A 202 13.15 -21.55 21.69
C LEU A 202 13.63 -20.72 22.88
N PHE A 203 12.86 -19.72 23.33
CA PHE A 203 13.17 -18.95 24.53
C PHE A 203 13.17 -19.82 25.80
N GLU A 204 12.17 -20.68 25.96
CA GLU A 204 12.08 -21.60 27.09
C GLU A 204 13.22 -22.62 27.09
N THR A 205 13.55 -23.19 25.93
CA THR A 205 14.69 -24.10 25.77
C THR A 205 16.00 -23.40 26.09
N ALA A 206 16.18 -22.15 25.66
CA ALA A 206 17.37 -21.36 25.96
C ALA A 206 17.47 -21.04 27.46
N ALA A 207 16.37 -20.63 28.09
CA ALA A 207 16.31 -20.33 29.52
C ALA A 207 16.63 -21.56 30.40
N ALA A 208 16.13 -22.74 30.02
CA ALA A 208 16.43 -23.99 30.71
C ALA A 208 17.92 -24.38 30.65
N TYR A 209 18.63 -24.01 29.59
CA TYR A 209 20.07 -24.27 29.41
C TYR A 209 20.96 -23.22 30.10
N VAL A 210 20.54 -21.95 30.16
CA VAL A 210 21.29 -20.89 30.84
C VAL A 210 21.47 -21.18 32.34
N GLY A 211 20.54 -21.90 32.96
CA GLY A 211 20.65 -22.36 34.35
C GLY A 211 21.66 -23.49 34.61
N GLN A 212 22.26 -24.09 33.58
CA GLN A 212 23.10 -25.30 33.71
C GLN A 212 24.58 -25.09 33.36
N ASN A 213 25.00 -23.87 32.99
CA ASN A 213 26.38 -23.56 32.55
C ASN A 213 26.88 -24.42 31.37
N THR A 214 25.97 -25.00 30.60
CA THR A 214 26.27 -25.86 29.44
C THR A 214 26.01 -25.09 28.15
N PRO A 215 26.89 -25.13 27.14
CA PRO A 215 26.64 -24.46 25.86
C PRO A 215 25.37 -25.01 25.20
N LEU A 216 24.56 -24.11 24.63
CA LEU A 216 23.37 -24.49 23.87
C LEU A 216 23.73 -25.49 22.76
N PRO A 217 22.87 -26.49 22.49
CA PRO A 217 23.02 -27.38 21.34
C PRO A 217 23.19 -26.58 20.03
N ARG A 218 24.00 -27.12 19.11
CA ARG A 218 24.40 -26.41 17.87
C ARG A 218 23.20 -26.08 16.99
N ASP A 219 22.24 -26.98 16.91
CA ASP A 219 20.98 -26.84 16.18
C ASP A 219 20.10 -25.73 16.78
N VAL A 220 20.04 -25.60 18.10
CA VAL A 220 19.35 -24.50 18.79
C VAL A 220 20.02 -23.16 18.50
N ARG A 221 21.36 -23.11 18.54
CA ARG A 221 22.12 -21.89 18.18
C ARG A 221 21.90 -21.44 16.74
N VAL A 222 21.79 -22.39 15.80
CA VAL A 222 21.52 -22.08 14.39
C VAL A 222 20.11 -21.53 14.21
N LYS A 223 19.10 -22.12 14.88
CA LYS A 223 17.71 -21.64 14.83
C LYS A 223 17.55 -20.24 15.44
N ILE A 224 18.22 -19.96 16.57
CA ILE A 224 18.23 -18.61 17.17
C ILE A 224 18.84 -17.59 16.21
N LYS A 225 19.97 -17.90 15.55
CA LYS A 225 20.59 -17.00 14.57
C LYS A 225 19.67 -16.72 13.38
N TYR A 226 18.97 -17.73 12.89
CA TYR A 226 18.02 -17.59 11.78
C TYR A 226 16.84 -16.69 12.15
N LEU A 227 16.28 -16.83 13.36
CA LEU A 227 15.19 -15.99 13.84
C LEU A 227 15.62 -14.55 14.13
N ILE A 228 16.82 -14.34 14.68
CA ILE A 228 17.38 -12.98 14.84
C ILE A 228 17.59 -12.32 13.47
N ALA A 229 18.03 -13.07 12.45
CA ALA A 229 18.19 -12.55 11.10
C ALA A 229 16.83 -12.20 10.45
N LEU A 230 15.78 -13.01 10.70
CA LEU A 230 14.41 -12.69 10.27
C LEU A 230 13.85 -11.45 10.96
N ALA A 231 14.05 -11.31 12.28
CA ALA A 231 13.62 -10.14 13.03
C ALA A 231 14.38 -8.86 12.59
N ALA A 232 15.70 -8.95 12.41
CA ALA A 232 16.51 -7.83 11.93
C ALA A 232 16.19 -7.43 10.47
N ALA A 233 15.65 -8.34 9.65
CA ALA A 233 15.17 -8.04 8.31
C ALA A 233 13.76 -7.44 8.28
N ALA A 234 12.99 -7.55 9.36
CA ALA A 234 11.70 -6.88 9.54
C ALA A 234 11.86 -5.43 10.04
N ASP A 235 13.00 -5.11 10.66
CA ASP A 235 13.34 -3.78 11.20
C ASP A 235 14.22 -2.91 10.27
N ALA A 236 14.47 -3.34 9.02
CA ALA A 236 15.32 -2.65 8.03
C ALA A 236 14.55 -2.24 6.77
#